data_AF-A0A496ZP00-F1
#
_entry.id   AF-A0A496ZP00-F1
#
_cell.length_a   1.000
_cell.length_b   1.000
_cell.length_c   1.000
_cell.angle_alpha   90.00
_cell.angle_beta   90.00
_cell.angle_gamma   90.00
#
_symmetry.space_group_name_H-M   'P 1'
#
loop_
_entity.id
_entity.type
_entity.pdbx_description
1 polymer ?
#
loop_
_entity_poly.entity_id
_entity_poly.type
_entity_poly.pdbx_seq_one_letter_code
_entity_poly.pdbx_strand_id
1 'polypeptide(L)' 'MNLREMPMLKIGALEAKIPIIQGGMSVGISLSGLSSAIANEGGIGVIGAAGIGMLEPDFNTNFRGANKRALIKEIRKAR' A
#
# COMPACT_ATOMS: atom_id res chain seq x y z
N MET A 1 6.31 -23.69 -21.28
CA MET A 1 5.63 -22.85 -20.26
C MET A 1 4.48 -22.16 -20.97
N ASN A 2 3.24 -22.51 -20.67
CA ASN A 2 2.07 -21.92 -21.32
C ASN A 2 1.95 -20.46 -20.83
N LEU A 3 1.78 -19.48 -21.72
CA LEU A 3 1.54 -18.07 -21.36
C LEU A 3 0.30 -17.88 -20.46
N ARG A 4 -0.52 -18.92 -20.29
CA ARG A 4 -1.79 -18.90 -19.55
C ARG A 4 -1.67 -19.03 -18.03
N GLU A 5 -0.53 -19.43 -17.48
CA GLU A 5 -0.36 -19.55 -16.02
C GLU A 5 0.91 -18.84 -15.56
N MET A 6 0.73 -17.63 -15.01
CA MET A 6 1.83 -16.92 -14.37
C MET A 6 2.15 -17.59 -13.02
N PRO A 7 3.44 -17.81 -12.69
CA PRO A 7 3.81 -18.42 -11.43
C PRO A 7 3.43 -17.51 -10.25
N MET A 8 2.99 -18.12 -9.15
CA MET A 8 2.75 -17.41 -7.89
C MET A 8 3.99 -16.63 -7.46
N LEU A 9 3.81 -15.40 -6.98
CA LEU A 9 4.91 -14.60 -6.45
C LEU A 9 5.15 -14.97 -4.98
N LYS A 10 6.37 -15.38 -4.66
CA LYS A 10 6.80 -15.71 -3.30
C LYS A 10 7.92 -14.79 -2.85
N ILE A 11 7.73 -14.13 -1.70
CA ILE A 11 8.71 -13.24 -1.07
C ILE A 11 8.92 -13.72 0.37
N GLY A 12 9.97 -14.51 0.61
CA GLY A 12 10.18 -15.17 1.89
C GLY A 12 9.02 -16.09 2.25
N ALA A 13 8.32 -15.78 3.35
CA ALA A 13 7.14 -16.51 3.82
C ALA A 13 5.81 -15.97 3.26
N LEU A 14 5.85 -14.92 2.42
CA LEU A 14 4.65 -14.31 1.83
C LEU A 14 4.39 -14.86 0.44
N GLU A 15 3.12 -15.05 0.11
CA GLU A 15 2.65 -15.62 -1.15
C GLU A 15 1.52 -14.76 -1.73
N ALA A 16 1.65 -14.37 -3.01
CA ALA A 16 0.63 -13.66 -3.77
C ALA A 16 0.21 -14.50 -4.99
N LYS A 17 -1.08 -14.89 -5.02
CA LYS A 17 -1.66 -15.78 -6.04
C LYS A 17 -1.56 -15.17 -7.44
N ILE A 18 -1.83 -13.87 -7.52
CA ILE A 18 -1.63 -13.09 -8.74
C ILE A 18 -0.29 -12.38 -8.58
N PRO A 19 0.71 -12.63 -9.45
CA PRO A 19 2.04 -12.05 -9.34
C PRO A 19 2.07 -10.59 -9.82
N ILE A 20 1.15 -9.78 -9.31
CA ILE A 20 1.01 -8.35 -9.62
C ILE A 20 1.22 -7.56 -8.33
N ILE A 21 2.09 -6.56 -8.41
CA ILE A 21 2.34 -5.59 -7.35
C ILE A 21 1.84 -4.24 -7.86
N GLN A 22 0.98 -3.60 -7.07
CA GLN A 22 0.56 -2.23 -7.30
C GLN A 22 1.77 -1.27 -7.20
N GLY A 23 1.95 -0.39 -8.17
CA GLY A 23 2.90 0.73 -8.02
C GLY A 23 2.47 1.67 -6.89
N GLY A 24 3.38 2.01 -5.98
CA GLY A 24 3.09 2.93 -4.87
C GLY A 24 2.93 4.38 -5.33
N MET A 25 1.71 4.92 -5.24
CA MET A 25 1.43 6.34 -5.52
C MET A 25 1.27 7.09 -4.20
N SER A 26 2.09 8.11 -4.02
CA SER A 26 2.25 8.81 -2.75
C SER A 26 1.20 9.93 -2.57
N VAL A 27 1.40 10.83 -1.60
CA VAL A 27 0.61 12.07 -1.48
C VAL A 27 -0.90 11.80 -1.35
N GLY A 28 -1.26 10.78 -0.57
CA GLY A 28 -2.66 10.45 -0.30
C GLY A 28 -3.37 9.59 -1.35
N ILE A 29 -2.67 9.09 -2.39
CA ILE A 29 -3.30 8.34 -3.48
C ILE A 29 -3.40 6.83 -3.17
N SER A 30 -2.27 6.17 -2.93
CA SER A 30 -2.26 4.74 -2.56
C SER A 30 -2.33 4.57 -1.05
N LEU A 31 -3.55 4.61 -0.53
CA LEU A 31 -3.86 4.42 0.88
C LEU A 31 -4.52 3.05 1.13
N SER A 32 -5.01 2.81 2.35
CA SER A 32 -5.62 1.54 2.75
C SER A 32 -6.66 1.02 1.77
N GLY A 33 -7.56 1.87 1.26
CA GLY A 33 -8.61 1.45 0.33
C GLY A 33 -8.08 0.76 -0.93
N LEU A 34 -7.16 1.41 -1.66
CA LEU A 34 -6.58 0.83 -2.89
C LEU A 34 -5.68 -0.36 -2.58
N SER A 35 -4.82 -0.25 -1.56
CA SER A 35 -3.90 -1.33 -1.22
C SER A 35 -4.63 -2.59 -0.77
N SER A 36 -5.67 -2.47 0.06
CA SER A 36 -6.47 -3.62 0.49
C SER A 36 -7.31 -4.21 -0.63
N ALA A 37 -7.86 -3.38 -1.53
CA ALA A 37 -8.59 -3.90 -2.69
C ALA A 37 -7.72 -4.84 -3.53
N ILE A 38 -6.47 -4.47 -3.78
CA ILE A 38 -5.53 -5.29 -4.56
C ILE A 38 -5.12 -6.56 -3.80
N ALA A 39 -4.90 -6.44 -2.49
CA ALA A 39 -4.61 -7.60 -1.65
C ALA A 39 -5.79 -8.60 -1.64
N ASN A 40 -7.03 -8.12 -1.61
CA ASN A 40 -8.24 -8.94 -1.66
C ASN A 40 -8.41 -9.69 -2.98
N GLU A 41 -7.97 -9.09 -4.10
CA GLU A 41 -7.91 -9.76 -5.41
C GLU A 41 -6.73 -10.75 -5.53
N GLY A 42 -5.89 -10.88 -4.49
CA GLY A 42 -4.78 -11.84 -4.45
C GLY A 42 -3.46 -11.32 -5.03
N GLY A 43 -3.37 -10.01 -5.32
CA GLY A 43 -2.13 -9.31 -5.63
C GLY A 43 -1.46 -8.72 -4.38
N ILE A 44 -0.47 -7.85 -4.58
CA ILE A 44 0.18 -7.09 -3.50
C ILE A 44 -0.16 -5.61 -3.62
N GLY A 45 -0.93 -5.09 -2.66
CA GLY A 45 -1.18 -3.66 -2.51
C GLY A 45 -0.04 -2.93 -1.82
N VAL A 46 0.20 -1.67 -2.19
CA VAL A 46 1.31 -0.85 -1.70
C VAL A 46 0.80 0.48 -1.17
N ILE A 47 1.06 0.76 0.12
CA ILE A 47 0.78 2.07 0.74
C ILE A 47 1.90 3.05 0.41
N GLY A 48 1.58 4.17 -0.24
CA GLY A 48 2.54 5.22 -0.59
C GLY A 48 2.84 6.14 0.60
N ALA A 49 4.05 6.06 1.15
CA ALA A 49 4.41 6.77 2.39
C ALA A 49 4.84 8.23 2.20
N ALA A 50 5.35 8.63 1.02
CA ALA A 50 5.85 9.99 0.83
C ALA A 50 4.70 11.00 0.90
N GLY A 51 4.79 11.96 1.82
CA GLY A 51 3.73 12.94 2.04
C GLY A 51 2.37 12.32 2.41
N ILE A 52 2.33 11.10 2.95
CA ILE A 52 1.09 10.41 3.34
C ILE A 52 0.24 11.20 4.33
N GLY A 53 0.87 12.07 5.12
CA GLY A 53 0.21 12.97 6.05
C GLY A 53 -0.35 14.25 5.43
N MET A 54 -0.33 14.43 4.10
CA MET A 54 -0.72 15.71 3.46
C MET A 54 -2.12 16.20 3.84
N LEU A 55 -3.03 15.26 4.15
CA LEU A 55 -4.41 15.58 4.55
C LEU A 55 -4.57 15.79 6.07
N GLU A 56 -3.50 15.66 6.84
CA GLU A 56 -3.54 15.95 8.28
C GLU A 56 -3.53 17.47 8.50
N PRO A 57 -4.29 18.00 9.48
CA PRO A 57 -4.43 19.44 9.69
C PRO A 57 -3.12 20.18 9.98
N ASP A 58 -2.15 19.50 10.59
CA ASP A 58 -0.85 20.04 11.01
C ASP A 58 0.29 19.68 10.05
N PHE A 59 0.01 19.24 8.81
CA PHE A 59 1.07 18.76 7.90
C PHE A 59 2.19 19.78 7.67
N ASN A 60 1.85 21.06 7.48
CA ASN A 60 2.83 22.10 7.19
C ASN A 60 3.64 22.54 8.44
N THR A 61 3.06 22.38 9.64
CA THR A 61 3.68 22.82 10.91
C THR A 61 4.33 21.68 11.69
N ASN A 62 3.91 20.44 11.43
CA ASN A 62 4.36 19.21 12.08
C ASN A 62 4.43 18.06 11.07
N PHE A 63 5.20 18.26 10.01
CA PHE A 63 5.35 17.31 8.89
C PHE A 63 5.64 15.89 9.36
N ARG A 64 6.61 15.70 10.27
CA ARG A 64 7.00 14.37 10.75
C ARG A 64 5.88 13.71 11.56
N GLY A 65 5.20 14.46 12.43
CA GLY A 65 4.09 13.97 13.23
C GLY A 65 2.89 13.58 12.37
N ALA A 66 2.50 14.44 11.44
CA ALA A 66 1.43 14.20 10.47
C ALA A 66 1.66 12.90 9.68
N ASN A 67 2.83 12.76 9.03
CA ASN A 67 3.15 11.56 8.25
C ASN A 67 3.18 10.29 9.13
N LYS A 68 3.73 10.36 10.34
CA LYS A 68 3.76 9.21 11.27
C LYS A 68 2.35 8.76 11.64
N ARG A 69 1.46 9.70 12.02
CA ARG A 69 0.07 9.36 12.40
C ARG A 69 -0.71 8.78 11.23
N ALA A 70 -0.62 9.42 10.05
CA ALA A 70 -1.29 8.95 8.84
C ALA A 70 -0.81 7.55 8.43
N LEU A 71 0.51 7.28 8.47
CA LEU A 71 1.05 5.95 8.16
C LEU A 71 0.50 4.87 9.10
N ILE A 72 0.49 5.13 10.42
CA ILE A 72 -0.07 4.19 11.40
C ILE A 72 -1.55 3.93 11.13
N LYS A 73 -2.33 4.98 10.84
CA LYS A 73 -3.76 4.91 10.54
C LYS A 73 -4.02 4.04 9.31
N GLU A 74 -3.29 4.25 8.22
CA GLU A 74 -3.50 3.53 6.97
C GLU A 74 -3.02 2.07 7.04
N ILE A 75 -1.91 1.77 7.73
CA ILE A 75 -1.50 0.38 8.00
C ILE A 75 -2.58 -0.37 8.79
N ARG A 76 -3.19 0.28 9.80
CA ARG A 76 -4.23 -0.35 10.64
C ARG A 76 -5.52 -0.61 9.88
N LYS A 77 -5.91 0.29 8.97
CA LYS A 77 -7.08 0.11 8.11
C LYS A 77 -6.88 -0.93 7.02
N ALA A 78 -5.63 -1.15 6.60
CA ALA A 78 -5.31 -2.05 5.51
C ALA A 78 -5.20 -3.53 5.93
N ARG A 79 -4.99 -3.77 7.23
CA ARG A 79 -5.08 -5.10 7.86
C ARG A 79 -6.51 -5.59 7.91
#